data_AF-A0A357CIK0-F1
#
_entry.id   AF-A0A357CIK0-F1
#
_cell.length_a   1.000
_cell.length_b   1.000
_cell.length_c   1.000
_cell.angle_alpha   90.00
_cell.angle_beta   90.00
_cell.angle_gamma   90.00
#
_symmetry.space_group_name_H-M   'P 1'
#
loop_
_entity.id
_entity.type
_entity.pdbx_description
1 polymer ?
#
loop_
_entity_poly.entity_id
_entity_poly.type
_entity_poly.pdbx_seq_one_letter_code
_entity_poly.pdbx_strand_id
1 'polypeptide(L)' 'IKERLDFSCALFDAAGALIANAPHIPVHLGSMDRSVETILREVGDALKPGDVYMLNAPYNGGTHLPDI' A
#
# COMPACT_ATOMS: atom_id res chain seq x y z
N ILE A 1 -0.45 -13.25 -10.44
CA ILE A 1 -1.13 -12.08 -11.06
C ILE A 1 -2.11 -12.45 -12.19
N LYS A 2 -1.68 -12.82 -13.42
CA LYS A 2 -2.57 -12.89 -14.61
C LYS A 2 -3.79 -13.84 -14.51
N GLU A 3 -3.63 -15.03 -13.92
CA GLU A 3 -4.73 -16.01 -13.85
C GLU A 3 -5.29 -16.20 -12.43
N ARG A 4 -4.47 -15.94 -11.41
CA ARG A 4 -4.86 -16.11 -9.99
C ARG A 4 -5.32 -14.82 -9.32
N LEU A 5 -5.24 -13.67 -10.01
CA LEU A 5 -5.61 -12.34 -9.49
C LEU A 5 -4.99 -12.00 -8.13
N ASP A 6 -3.77 -12.49 -7.92
CA ASP A 6 -2.99 -12.27 -6.70
C ASP A 6 -2.34 -10.88 -6.74
N PHE A 7 -3.19 -9.86 -6.57
CA PHE A 7 -2.82 -8.46 -6.43
C PHE A 7 -3.97 -7.71 -5.76
N SER A 8 -3.69 -6.52 -5.23
CA SER A 8 -4.73 -5.63 -4.73
C SER A 8 -4.45 -4.20 -5.15
N CYS A 9 -5.52 -3.44 -5.30
CA CYS A 9 -5.47 -2.03 -5.61
C CYS A 9 -6.36 -1.31 -4.60
N ALA A 10 -5.85 -0.20 -4.08
CA ALA A 10 -6.56 0.65 -3.13
C ALA A 10 -6.26 2.12 -3.44
N LEU A 11 -7.24 2.97 -3.13
CA LEU A 11 -7.16 4.42 -3.22
C LEU A 11 -7.28 5.00 -1.82
N PHE A 12 -6.40 5.93 -1.50
CA PHE A 12 -6.30 6.56 -0.20
C PHE A 12 -6.46 8.07 -0.33
N ASP A 13 -6.96 8.71 0.73
CA ASP A 13 -6.99 10.17 0.83
C ASP A 13 -5.61 10.72 1.24
N ALA A 14 -5.51 12.06 1.32
CA ALA A 14 -4.27 12.74 1.67
C ALA A 14 -3.81 12.48 3.12
N ALA A 15 -4.69 11.99 3.99
CA ALA A 15 -4.36 11.60 5.36
C ALA A 15 -3.98 10.10 5.47
N GLY A 16 -4.01 9.36 4.36
CA GLY A 16 -3.74 7.93 4.32
C GLY A 16 -4.93 7.05 4.68
N ALA A 17 -6.15 7.61 4.75
CA ALA A 17 -7.36 6.82 5.00
C ALA A 17 -7.87 6.17 3.71
N LEU A 18 -8.28 4.91 3.80
CA LEU A 18 -8.78 4.15 2.67
C LEU A 18 -10.12 4.71 2.15
N ILE A 19 -10.16 5.09 0.87
CA ILE A 19 -11.36 5.53 0.15
C ILE A 19 -12.04 4.36 -0.53
N ALA A 20 -11.27 3.53 -1.23
CA ALA A 20 -11.79 2.42 -2.03
C ALA A 20 -10.74 1.31 -2.19
N ASN A 21 -11.18 0.06 -2.28
CA ASN A 21 -10.31 -1.10 -2.55
C ASN A 21 -10.97 -2.07 -3.55
N ALA A 22 -10.14 -2.78 -4.30
CA ALA A 22 -10.61 -3.87 -5.16
C ALA A 22 -11.04 -5.09 -4.30
N PRO A 23 -12.11 -5.82 -4.67
CA PRO A 23 -12.82 -6.74 -3.78
C PRO A 23 -12.17 -8.13 -3.58
N HIS A 24 -10.86 -8.28 -3.73
CA HIS A 24 -10.29 -9.59 -4.04
C HIS A 24 -9.50 -10.26 -2.89
N ILE A 25 -8.80 -9.51 -2.02
CA ILE A 25 -7.92 -10.12 -0.99
C ILE A 25 -8.00 -9.36 0.35
N PRO A 26 -8.75 -9.87 1.36
CA PRO A 26 -8.94 -9.19 2.64
C PRO A 26 -7.66 -8.96 3.45
N VAL A 27 -6.65 -9.83 3.32
CA VAL A 27 -5.40 -9.70 4.08
C VAL A 27 -4.58 -8.47 3.66
N HIS A 28 -4.73 -8.01 2.40
CA HIS A 28 -4.01 -6.83 1.92
C HIS A 28 -4.58 -5.52 2.46
N LEU A 29 -5.83 -5.48 2.95
CA LEU A 29 -6.42 -4.25 3.48
C LEU A 29 -5.65 -3.73 4.69
N GLY A 30 -5.38 -4.59 5.68
CA GLY A 30 -4.66 -4.15 6.88
C GLY A 30 -3.19 -3.80 6.63
N SER A 31 -2.57 -4.36 5.60
CA SER A 31 -1.15 -4.15 5.29
C SER A 31 -0.92 -2.96 4.37
N MET A 32 -1.82 -2.71 3.41
CA MET A 32 -1.77 -1.55 2.52
C MET A 32 -1.95 -0.24 3.29
N ASP A 33 -2.89 -0.18 4.24
CA ASP A 33 -3.10 0.99 5.11
C ASP A 33 -1.80 1.36 5.84
N ARG A 34 -1.15 0.36 6.44
CA ARG A 34 0.10 0.57 7.18
C ARG A 34 1.27 0.99 6.29
N SER A 35 1.29 0.51 5.05
CA SER A 35 2.29 0.88 4.06
C SER A 35 2.16 2.35 3.66
N VAL A 36 0.93 2.80 3.38
CA VAL A 36 0.64 4.21 3.06
C VAL A 36 0.99 5.13 4.22
N GLU A 37 0.56 4.79 5.44
CA GLU A 37 0.93 5.54 6.66
C GLU A 37 2.45 5.66 6.81
N THR A 38 3.19 4.61 6.48
CA THR A 38 4.66 4.63 6.58
C THR A 38 5.27 5.56 5.54
N ILE A 39 4.83 5.52 4.29
CA ILE A 39 5.31 6.45 3.25
C ILE A 39 4.98 7.89 3.61
N LEU A 40 3.75 8.19 4.05
CA LEU A 40 3.37 9.53 4.48
C LEU A 40 4.24 10.04 5.64
N ARG A 41 4.58 9.17 6.60
CA ARG A 41 5.43 9.52 7.75
C ARG A 41 6.90 9.72 7.35
N GLU A 42 7.46 8.85 6.52
CA GLU A 42 8.90 8.84 6.22
C GLU A 42 9.28 9.84 5.13
N VAL A 43 8.40 10.05 4.16
CA VAL A 43 8.64 10.99 3.06
C VAL A 43 8.07 12.37 3.38
N GLY A 44 6.88 12.44 3.98
CA GLY A 44 6.25 13.69 4.39
C GLY A 44 6.20 14.73 3.27
N ASP A 45 6.66 15.94 3.57
CA ASP A 45 6.67 17.09 2.65
C ASP A 45 7.55 16.90 1.40
N ALA A 46 8.36 15.84 1.35
CA ALA A 46 9.19 15.53 0.19
C ALA A 46 8.41 14.80 -0.93
N LEU A 47 7.16 14.38 -0.68
CA LEU A 47 6.28 13.75 -1.68
C LEU A 47 6.00 14.72 -2.84
N LYS A 48 6.28 14.31 -4.08
CA LYS A 48 6.01 15.13 -5.26
C LYS A 48 5.12 14.42 -6.28
N PRO A 49 4.31 15.16 -7.05
CA PRO A 49 3.59 14.60 -8.18
C PRO A 49 4.53 13.87 -9.15
N GLY A 50 4.22 12.61 -9.43
CA GLY A 50 5.01 11.75 -10.31
C GLY A 50 5.96 10.80 -9.58
N ASP A 51 6.15 10.95 -8.27
CA ASP A 51 6.95 10.01 -7.49
C ASP A 51 6.24 8.65 -7.35
N VAL A 52 7.03 7.58 -7.33
CA VAL A 52 6.56 6.21 -7.09
C VAL A 52 7.38 5.59 -5.97
N TYR A 53 6.69 5.07 -4.96
CA TYR A 53 7.30 4.43 -3.79
C TYR A 53 7.00 2.94 -3.79
N MET A 54 7.95 2.17 -3.25
CA MET A 54 7.87 0.73 -3.14
C MET A 54 8.29 0.32 -1.73
N LEU A 55 7.48 -0.51 -1.08
CA LEU A 55 7.70 -0.91 0.31
C LEU A 55 7.35 -2.39 0.46
N ASN A 56 8.29 -3.14 1.03
CA ASN A 56 8.09 -4.55 1.38
C ASN A 56 8.79 -4.90 2.72
N ALA A 57 9.02 -3.88 3.56
CA ALA A 57 9.58 -4.11 4.88
C ALA A 57 8.46 -4.65 5.80
N PRO A 58 8.59 -5.85 6.40
CA PRO A 58 7.51 -6.49 7.16
C PRO A 58 6.95 -5.64 8.31
N TYR A 59 7.81 -4.85 8.96
CA TYR A 59 7.42 -3.99 10.07
C TYR A 59 6.78 -2.66 9.65
N ASN A 60 6.78 -2.37 8.36
CA ASN A 60 6.28 -1.11 7.79
C ASN A 60 5.01 -1.31 6.94
N GLY A 61 4.39 -2.50 6.99
CA GLY A 61 3.20 -2.81 6.20
C GLY A 61 3.42 -3.86 5.10
N GLY A 62 4.63 -4.38 4.94
CA GLY A 62 4.86 -5.60 4.15
C GLY A 62 4.25 -6.83 4.85
N THR A 63 3.61 -7.71 4.08
CA THR A 63 3.02 -8.96 4.59
C THR A 63 4.06 -10.09 4.60
N HIS A 64 4.68 -10.36 3.46
CA HIS A 64 5.83 -11.24 3.34
C HIS A 64 6.66 -10.91 2.11
N LEU A 65 7.93 -11.34 2.07
CA LEU A 65 8.87 -10.97 1.01
C LEU A 65 8.37 -11.15 -0.45
N PRO A 66 7.56 -12.17 -0.78
CA PRO A 66 6.97 -12.28 -2.11
C PRO A 66 5.92 -11.22 -2.50
N ASP A 67 5.36 -10.46 -1.55
CA ASP A 67 4.29 -9.49 -1.80
C ASP A 67 4.90 -8.12 -2.09
N ILE A 68 4.78 -7.67 -3.34
CA ILE A 68 5.41 -6.46 -3.87
C ILE A 68 4.43 -5.74 -4.80
#